data_AF-A0A1Q7WFD6-F1
#
_entry.id   AF-A0A1Q7WFD6-F1
#
_cell.length_a   1.000
_cell.length_b   1.000
_cell.length_c   1.000
_cell.angle_alpha   90.00
_cell.angle_beta   90.00
_cell.angle_gamma   90.00
#
_symmetry.space_group_name_H-M   'P 1'
#
loop_
_entity.id
_entity.type
_entity.pdbx_description
1 polymer ?
#
loop_
_entity_poly.entity_id
_entity_poly.type
_entity_poly.pdbx_seq_one_letter_code
_entity_poly.pdbx_strand_id
1 'polypeptide(L)'
;MSTSGGIHTAIDRIEAIGGDCVQIFTQSPRAWRPTNHDPANFERFKERRAEARIGGVVCHAVYLINLASPNDDLYEKSVAALENTVDVASGIEADGVVFHVGSHQGAGFEVSLKRVVPALRKALKRCSETTWLLIENTAGTGDTIGRSIDELAALYDALDAHERLGICLDSCHLYASGCGRCT
;
A
#
# COMPACT_ATOMS: atom_id res chain seq x y z
N MET A 1 10.57 5.90 5.64
CA MET A 1 11.34 5.99 6.89
C MET A 1 11.53 4.62 7.49
N SER A 2 12.71 4.33 8.04
CA SER A 2 12.99 3.05 8.72
C SER A 2 12.14 2.90 9.98
N THR A 3 11.66 1.68 10.24
CA THR A 3 10.96 1.27 11.48
C THR A 3 11.81 0.30 12.32
N SER A 4 13.12 0.21 12.03
CA SER A 4 14.03 -0.63 12.81
C SER A 4 14.08 -0.19 14.27
N GLY A 5 13.97 -1.12 15.21
CA GLY A 5 13.81 -0.83 16.65
C GLY A 5 12.35 -0.61 17.09
N GLY A 6 11.37 -0.72 16.18
CA GLY A 6 9.94 -0.59 16.49
C GLY A 6 9.26 0.48 15.65
N ILE A 7 7.97 0.32 15.36
CA ILE A 7 7.25 1.22 14.44
C ILE A 7 7.25 2.69 14.90
N HIS A 8 7.16 2.93 16.22
CA HIS A 8 7.18 4.26 16.84
C HIS A 8 8.45 5.07 16.50
N THR A 9 9.59 4.39 16.28
CA THR A 9 10.86 5.05 15.98
C THR A 9 10.87 5.81 14.65
N ALA A 10 9.90 5.55 13.77
CA ALA A 10 9.79 6.27 12.51
C ALA A 10 9.43 7.75 12.70
N ILE A 11 8.65 8.08 13.74
CA ILE A 11 8.25 9.47 14.02
C ILE A 11 9.47 10.31 14.42
N ASP A 12 10.27 9.82 15.36
CA ASP A 12 11.50 10.49 15.82
C ASP A 12 12.46 10.75 14.66
N ARG A 13 12.52 9.81 13.71
CA ARG A 13 13.41 9.94 12.54
C ARG A 13 12.89 10.95 11.53
N ILE A 14 11.58 11.06 11.30
CA ILE A 14 11.04 12.09 10.40
C ILE A 14 11.14 13.47 11.02
N GLU A 15 10.89 13.58 12.33
CA GLU A 15 11.07 14.80 13.10
C GLU A 15 12.52 15.30 13.04
N ALA A 16 13.50 14.40 13.22
CA ALA A 16 14.92 14.74 13.18
C ALA A 16 15.40 15.32 11.83
N ILE A 17 14.69 15.05 10.74
CA ILE A 17 14.99 15.61 9.41
C ILE A 17 14.07 16.80 9.04
N GLY A 18 13.23 17.25 9.99
CA GLY A 18 12.30 18.37 9.79
C GLY A 18 11.15 18.07 8.84
N GLY A 19 10.81 16.80 8.64
CA GLY A 19 9.67 16.41 7.79
C GLY A 19 8.35 16.40 8.56
N ASP A 20 7.26 16.57 7.82
CA ASP A 20 5.87 16.63 8.33
C ASP A 20 4.98 15.49 7.83
N CYS A 21 5.50 14.65 6.94
CA CYS A 21 4.84 13.47 6.42
C CYS A 21 5.80 12.29 6.27
N VAL A 22 5.31 11.07 6.44
CA VAL A 22 6.15 9.88 6.44
C VAL A 22 5.47 8.68 5.80
N GLN A 23 6.21 7.99 4.93
CA GLN A 23 5.90 6.64 4.49
C GLN A 23 6.73 5.61 5.25
N ILE A 24 6.13 4.53 5.74
CA ILE A 24 6.81 3.45 6.47
C ILE A 24 6.43 2.07 5.94
N PHE A 25 7.22 1.05 6.26
CA PHE A 25 6.80 -0.34 6.13
C PHE A 25 6.39 -0.89 7.51
N THR A 26 5.29 -1.63 7.55
CA THR A 26 4.78 -2.30 8.76
C THR A 26 5.53 -3.60 9.08
N GLN A 27 6.33 -4.11 8.12
CA GLN A 27 7.16 -5.29 8.25
C GLN A 27 8.39 -5.17 7.32
N SER A 28 9.26 -6.19 7.27
CA SER A 28 10.37 -6.18 6.30
C SER A 28 9.82 -6.18 4.87
N PRO A 29 10.21 -5.23 3.99
CA PRO A 29 9.71 -5.17 2.62
C PRO A 29 10.17 -6.34 1.73
N ARG A 30 11.08 -7.19 2.24
CA ARG A 30 11.76 -8.26 1.48
C ARG A 30 11.40 -9.68 1.93
N ALA A 31 10.49 -9.83 2.89
CA ALA A 31 10.16 -11.15 3.44
C ALA A 31 8.67 -11.28 3.79
N TRP A 32 8.14 -12.49 3.64
CA TRP A 32 6.82 -12.89 4.15
C TRP A 32 6.86 -13.13 5.65
N ARG A 33 7.18 -12.08 6.41
CA ARG A 33 7.35 -12.18 7.87
C ARG A 33 6.59 -11.02 8.54
N PRO A 34 5.28 -11.20 8.77
CA PRO A 34 4.50 -10.25 9.55
C PRO A 34 5.19 -9.97 10.87
N THR A 35 5.33 -8.69 11.20
CA THR A 35 5.85 -8.27 12.49
C THR A 35 4.68 -8.24 13.47
N ASN A 36 4.77 -9.04 14.54
CA ASN A 36 3.87 -8.84 15.68
C ASN A 36 4.32 -7.58 16.43
N HIS A 37 3.54 -6.52 16.33
CA HIS A 37 3.85 -5.26 17.00
C HIS A 37 3.27 -5.31 18.41
N ASP A 38 4.09 -4.95 19.39
CA ASP A 38 3.61 -4.70 20.75
C ASP A 38 2.57 -3.57 20.72
N PRO A 39 1.35 -3.76 21.25
CA PRO A 39 0.34 -2.70 21.34
C PRO A 39 0.86 -1.40 21.97
N ALA A 40 1.80 -1.48 22.93
CA ALA A 40 2.42 -0.30 23.52
C ALA A 40 3.18 0.56 22.48
N ASN A 41 3.72 -0.06 21.42
CA ASN A 41 4.36 0.67 20.33
C ASN A 41 3.36 1.42 19.45
N PHE A 42 2.10 0.97 19.36
CA PHE A 42 1.06 1.69 18.61
C PHE A 42 0.64 2.94 19.36
N GLU A 43 0.40 2.85 20.66
CA GLU A 43 0.11 4.01 21.50
C GLU A 43 1.26 5.02 21.46
N ARG A 44 2.50 4.53 21.60
CA ARG A 44 3.68 5.39 21.50
C ARG A 44 3.81 6.06 20.14
N PHE A 45 3.47 5.37 19.06
CA PHE A 45 3.47 5.95 17.71
C PHE A 45 2.47 7.11 17.62
N LYS A 46 1.24 6.92 18.09
CA LYS A 46 0.18 7.92 18.05
C LYS A 46 0.52 9.16 18.90
N GLU A 47 0.99 8.96 20.13
CA GLU A 47 1.45 10.04 21.00
C GLU A 47 2.54 10.88 20.33
N ARG A 48 3.57 10.22 19.79
CA ARG A 48 4.68 10.92 19.12
C ARG A 48 4.25 11.63 17.85
N ARG A 49 3.36 11.04 17.06
CA ARG A 49 2.79 11.70 15.87
C ARG A 49 2.14 13.03 16.25
N ALA A 50 1.37 13.05 17.35
CA ALA A 50 0.70 14.25 17.85
C ALA A 50 1.71 15.29 18.39
N GLU A 51 2.68 14.87 19.21
CA GLU A 51 3.72 15.75 19.76
C GLU A 51 4.57 16.42 18.67
N ALA A 52 5.04 15.63 17.71
CA ALA A 52 5.88 16.10 16.60
C ALA A 52 5.06 16.78 15.48
N ARG A 53 3.73 16.79 15.58
CA ARG A 53 2.79 17.37 14.59
C ARG A 53 2.99 16.81 13.18
N ILE A 54 3.24 15.50 13.08
CA ILE A 54 3.34 14.82 11.78
C ILE A 54 1.95 14.68 11.18
N GLY A 55 1.70 15.44 10.12
CA GLY A 55 0.42 15.52 9.44
C GLY A 55 0.07 14.21 8.72
N GLY A 56 0.99 13.73 7.87
CA GLY A 56 0.75 12.57 7.02
C GLY A 56 1.52 11.32 7.43
N VAL A 57 0.85 10.19 7.59
CA VAL A 57 1.44 8.87 7.82
C VAL A 57 0.82 7.88 6.83
N VAL A 58 1.64 7.30 5.97
CA VAL A 58 1.20 6.20 5.09
C VAL A 58 2.07 4.95 5.30
N CYS A 59 1.44 3.79 5.19
CA CYS A 59 2.11 2.50 5.23
C CYS A 59 2.21 1.93 3.82
N HIS A 60 3.39 1.51 3.39
CA HIS A 60 3.54 0.80 2.13
C HIS A 60 3.49 -0.72 2.39
N ALA A 61 2.68 -1.44 1.63
CA ALA A 61 2.61 -2.90 1.69
C ALA A 61 3.88 -3.55 1.09
N VAL A 62 4.20 -4.78 1.45
CA VAL A 62 5.47 -5.40 0.99
C VAL A 62 5.50 -5.63 -0.52
N TYR A 63 6.68 -5.43 -1.13
CA TYR A 63 6.87 -5.57 -2.59
C TYR A 63 6.64 -6.99 -3.13
N LEU A 64 6.55 -7.99 -2.25
CA LEU A 64 6.32 -9.37 -2.64
C LEU A 64 4.85 -9.66 -3.02
N ILE A 65 3.93 -8.75 -2.69
CA ILE A 65 2.51 -8.87 -3.00
C ILE A 65 2.31 -8.95 -4.51
N ASN A 66 1.58 -9.99 -4.95
CA ASN A 66 1.02 -10.08 -6.29
C ASN A 66 -0.42 -10.61 -6.22
N LEU A 67 -1.40 -9.70 -6.23
CA LEU A 67 -2.83 -10.03 -6.17
C LEU A 67 -3.37 -10.60 -7.50
N ALA A 68 -2.58 -10.52 -8.56
CA ALA A 68 -2.89 -11.07 -9.88
C ALA A 68 -2.19 -12.42 -10.13
N SER A 69 -1.40 -12.93 -9.17
CA SER A 69 -0.67 -14.19 -9.31
C SER A 69 -1.60 -15.35 -9.70
N PRO A 70 -1.26 -16.17 -10.72
CA PRO A 70 -1.95 -17.43 -11.00
C PRO A 70 -1.62 -18.53 -9.97
N ASN A 71 -0.50 -18.38 -9.25
CA ASN A 71 -0.12 -19.29 -8.16
C ASN A 71 -0.91 -18.96 -6.89
N ASP A 72 -1.70 -19.93 -6.42
CA ASP A 72 -2.62 -19.77 -5.28
C ASP A 72 -1.89 -19.52 -3.96
N ASP A 73 -0.75 -20.17 -3.70
CA ASP A 73 0.03 -19.94 -2.48
C ASP A 73 0.56 -18.50 -2.41
N LEU A 74 1.04 -17.98 -3.54
CA LEU A 74 1.50 -16.60 -3.64
C LEU A 74 0.32 -15.62 -3.53
N TYR A 75 -0.81 -15.94 -4.15
CA TYR A 75 -2.02 -15.14 -4.06
C TYR A 75 -2.50 -15.03 -2.60
N GLU A 76 -2.67 -16.14 -1.89
CA GLU A 76 -3.14 -16.12 -0.49
C GLU A 76 -2.14 -15.42 0.45
N LYS A 77 -0.83 -15.62 0.25
CA LYS A 77 0.19 -14.85 0.99
C LYS A 77 0.09 -13.35 0.71
N SER A 78 -0.20 -12.97 -0.52
CA SER A 78 -0.35 -11.57 -0.93
C SER A 78 -1.58 -10.93 -0.30
N VAL A 79 -2.72 -11.63 -0.31
CA VAL A 79 -3.96 -11.18 0.36
C VAL A 79 -3.71 -10.99 1.86
N ALA A 80 -3.17 -12.00 2.54
CA ALA A 80 -2.90 -11.94 3.97
C ALA A 80 -1.91 -10.81 4.34
N ALA A 81 -0.88 -10.59 3.52
CA ALA A 81 0.08 -9.53 3.75
C ALA A 81 -0.52 -8.13 3.58
N LEU A 82 -1.42 -7.95 2.59
CA LEU A 82 -2.13 -6.68 2.42
C LEU A 82 -3.09 -6.44 3.59
N GLU A 83 -3.92 -7.43 3.95
CA GLU A 83 -4.84 -7.34 5.09
C GLU A 83 -4.11 -6.99 6.39
N ASN A 84 -2.99 -7.67 6.68
CA ASN A 84 -2.17 -7.37 7.85
C ASN A 84 -1.57 -5.95 7.79
N THR A 85 -1.21 -5.46 6.60
CA THR A 85 -0.71 -4.09 6.46
C THR A 85 -1.82 -3.08 6.78
N VAL A 86 -3.05 -3.32 6.34
CA VAL A 86 -4.22 -2.51 6.67
C VAL A 86 -4.51 -2.55 8.17
N ASP A 87 -4.44 -3.71 8.82
CA ASP A 87 -4.66 -3.81 10.26
C ASP A 87 -3.65 -3.00 11.06
N VAL A 88 -2.35 -3.12 10.73
CA VAL A 88 -1.30 -2.37 11.42
C VAL A 88 -1.44 -0.88 11.16
N ALA A 89 -1.72 -0.48 9.91
CA ALA A 89 -1.94 0.92 9.54
C ALA A 89 -3.12 1.53 10.31
N SER A 90 -4.25 0.83 10.37
CA SER A 90 -5.40 1.21 11.17
C SER A 90 -5.07 1.31 12.66
N GLY A 91 -4.28 0.37 13.20
CA GLY A 91 -3.87 0.35 14.61
C GLY A 91 -2.99 1.52 15.04
N ILE A 92 -2.23 2.11 14.10
CA ILE A 92 -1.44 3.34 14.33
C ILE A 92 -2.13 4.60 13.80
N GLU A 93 -3.38 4.49 13.36
CA GLU A 93 -4.18 5.56 12.75
C GLU A 93 -3.50 6.22 11.53
N ALA A 94 -2.77 5.44 10.73
CA ALA A 94 -2.19 5.91 9.48
C ALA A 94 -3.28 6.31 8.48
N ASP A 95 -3.01 7.32 7.66
CA ASP A 95 -3.96 7.90 6.72
C ASP A 95 -4.18 6.99 5.50
N GLY A 96 -3.23 6.11 5.18
CA GLY A 96 -3.42 5.15 4.10
C GLY A 96 -2.40 4.03 3.98
N VAL A 97 -2.77 3.02 3.20
CA VAL A 97 -1.95 1.89 2.79
C VAL A 97 -1.69 1.96 1.30
N VAL A 98 -0.45 2.24 0.93
CA VAL A 98 0.03 2.24 -0.46
C VAL A 98 0.45 0.83 -0.87
N PHE A 99 0.07 0.39 -2.07
CA PHE A 99 0.47 -0.90 -2.59
C PHE A 99 0.44 -0.92 -4.13
N HIS A 100 1.29 -1.78 -4.71
CA HIS A 100 1.15 -2.18 -6.10
C HIS A 100 0.25 -3.41 -6.21
N VAL A 101 -0.60 -3.45 -7.24
CA VAL A 101 -1.53 -4.58 -7.49
C VAL A 101 -0.78 -5.88 -7.74
N GLY A 102 0.36 -5.79 -8.44
CA GLY A 102 1.18 -6.94 -8.84
C GLY A 102 1.27 -7.05 -10.36
N SER A 103 1.38 -8.29 -10.85
CA SER A 103 1.62 -8.59 -12.26
C SER A 103 0.77 -9.76 -12.72
N HIS A 104 0.19 -9.63 -13.92
CA HIS A 104 -0.63 -10.67 -14.53
C HIS A 104 0.16 -11.84 -15.12
N GLN A 105 1.50 -11.73 -15.25
CA GLN A 105 2.38 -12.80 -15.73
C GLN A 105 1.87 -13.50 -17.01
N GLY A 106 1.52 -12.70 -18.02
CA GLY A 106 0.95 -13.18 -19.29
C GLY A 106 -0.55 -13.51 -19.30
N ALA A 107 -1.26 -13.54 -18.16
CA ALA A 107 -2.70 -13.84 -18.12
C ALA A 107 -3.58 -12.71 -18.70
N GLY A 108 -3.05 -11.50 -18.75
CA GLY A 108 -3.76 -10.29 -19.21
C GLY A 108 -4.53 -9.60 -18.09
N PHE A 109 -4.77 -8.30 -18.28
CA PHE A 109 -5.40 -7.41 -17.30
C PHE A 109 -6.82 -7.85 -16.94
N GLU A 110 -7.70 -8.01 -17.94
CA GLU A 110 -9.12 -8.38 -17.75
C GLU A 110 -9.31 -9.70 -16.99
N VAL A 111 -8.45 -10.69 -17.26
CA VAL A 111 -8.48 -11.97 -16.55
C VAL A 111 -8.04 -11.78 -15.10
N SER A 112 -7.03 -10.96 -14.88
CA SER A 112 -6.45 -10.71 -13.56
C SER A 112 -7.38 -9.93 -12.64
N LEU A 113 -8.24 -9.05 -13.18
CA LEU A 113 -9.26 -8.34 -12.40
C LEU A 113 -10.14 -9.29 -11.59
N LYS A 114 -10.45 -10.47 -12.12
CA LYS A 114 -11.25 -11.50 -11.42
C LYS A 114 -10.60 -12.01 -10.13
N ARG A 115 -9.27 -11.93 -10.01
CA ARG A 115 -8.52 -12.26 -8.79
C ARG A 115 -8.27 -11.03 -7.92
N VAL A 116 -7.91 -9.92 -8.53
CA VAL A 116 -7.54 -8.68 -7.83
C VAL A 116 -8.74 -8.10 -7.07
N VAL A 117 -9.92 -8.00 -7.71
CA VAL A 117 -11.08 -7.33 -7.10
C VAL A 117 -11.54 -8.00 -5.80
N PRO A 118 -11.71 -9.34 -5.72
CA PRO A 118 -12.04 -10.00 -4.45
C PRO A 118 -10.99 -9.78 -3.36
N ALA A 119 -9.69 -9.80 -3.69
CA ALA A 119 -8.62 -9.52 -2.74
C ALA A 119 -8.69 -8.09 -2.19
N LEU A 120 -8.90 -7.10 -3.06
CA LEU A 120 -9.03 -5.71 -2.66
C LEU A 120 -10.29 -5.47 -1.83
N ARG A 121 -11.41 -6.14 -2.14
CA ARG A 121 -12.62 -6.08 -1.29
C ARG A 121 -12.40 -6.65 0.10
N LYS A 122 -11.55 -7.67 0.27
CA LYS A 122 -11.15 -8.17 1.60
C LYS A 122 -10.36 -7.10 2.36
N ALA A 123 -9.36 -6.49 1.72
CA ALA A 123 -8.57 -5.43 2.34
C ALA A 123 -9.40 -4.17 2.69
N LEU A 124 -10.30 -3.74 1.80
CA LEU A 124 -11.19 -2.59 2.03
C LEU A 124 -12.09 -2.79 3.26
N LYS A 125 -12.59 -3.99 3.50
CA LYS A 125 -13.39 -4.31 4.70
C LYS A 125 -12.63 -4.15 6.02
N ARG A 126 -11.30 -4.07 5.97
CA ARG A 126 -10.43 -3.90 7.15
C ARG A 126 -9.97 -2.46 7.35
N CYS A 127 -10.24 -1.59 6.39
CA CYS A 127 -9.93 -0.17 6.49
C CYS A 127 -10.73 0.45 7.64
N SER A 128 -10.07 1.32 8.41
CA SER A 128 -10.71 2.08 9.48
C SER A 128 -11.44 3.32 8.94
N GLU A 129 -11.94 4.16 9.86
CA GLU A 129 -12.54 5.44 9.46
C GLU A 129 -11.53 6.42 8.83
N THR A 130 -10.25 6.26 9.15
CA THR A 130 -9.19 7.19 8.75
C THR A 130 -8.21 6.59 7.75
N THR A 131 -8.11 5.27 7.66
CA THR A 131 -7.11 4.58 6.83
C THR A 131 -7.66 4.24 5.45
N TRP A 132 -7.08 4.83 4.42
CA TRP A 132 -7.41 4.57 3.02
C TRP A 132 -6.62 3.39 2.46
N LEU A 133 -7.13 2.73 1.42
CA LEU A 133 -6.40 1.79 0.59
C LEU A 133 -6.03 2.49 -0.72
N LEU A 134 -4.74 2.62 -1.01
CA LEU A 134 -4.21 3.46 -2.08
C LEU A 134 -3.49 2.60 -3.13
N ILE A 135 -4.10 2.48 -4.32
CA ILE A 135 -3.47 1.79 -5.45
C ILE A 135 -2.37 2.69 -6.01
N GLU A 136 -1.12 2.22 -6.00
CA GLU A 136 -0.01 2.94 -6.60
C GLU A 136 0.16 2.58 -8.08
N ASN A 137 0.34 3.60 -8.93
CA ASN A 137 0.71 3.37 -10.32
C ASN A 137 2.10 2.75 -10.45
N THR A 138 2.35 2.04 -11.55
CA THR A 138 3.63 1.37 -11.81
C THR A 138 4.31 1.94 -13.06
N ALA A 139 5.63 1.76 -13.14
CA ALA A 139 6.41 2.16 -14.33
C ALA A 139 6.09 1.32 -15.59
N GLY A 140 5.30 0.26 -15.48
CA GLY A 140 4.92 -0.59 -16.61
C GLY A 140 5.99 -1.59 -17.07
N THR A 141 6.97 -1.90 -16.22
CA THR A 141 7.99 -2.91 -16.54
C THR A 141 7.40 -4.33 -16.46
N GLY A 142 7.54 -5.10 -17.53
CA GLY A 142 6.97 -6.45 -17.59
C GLY A 142 5.44 -6.40 -17.66
N ASP A 143 4.80 -7.31 -16.93
CA ASP A 143 3.34 -7.52 -16.95
C ASP A 143 2.64 -6.86 -15.74
N THR A 144 3.14 -5.72 -15.26
CA THR A 144 2.60 -5.04 -14.07
C THR A 144 1.25 -4.38 -14.35
N ILE A 145 0.35 -4.45 -13.37
CA ILE A 145 -0.97 -3.82 -13.41
C ILE A 145 -0.90 -2.41 -12.80
N GLY A 146 -1.64 -1.46 -13.37
CA GLY A 146 -1.70 -0.07 -12.92
C GLY A 146 -0.66 0.79 -13.62
N ARG A 147 -0.26 0.44 -14.85
CA ARG A 147 0.75 1.19 -15.61
C ARG A 147 0.18 2.41 -16.34
N SER A 148 -1.13 2.44 -16.56
CA SER A 148 -1.86 3.52 -17.24
C SER A 148 -2.97 4.06 -16.36
N ILE A 149 -3.41 5.29 -16.64
CA ILE A 149 -4.57 5.89 -15.97
C ILE A 149 -5.83 5.06 -16.23
N ASP A 150 -5.97 4.49 -17.43
CA ASP A 150 -7.12 3.64 -17.78
C ASP A 150 -7.18 2.35 -16.93
N GLU A 151 -6.05 1.70 -16.67
CA GLU A 151 -6.02 0.52 -15.80
C GLU A 151 -6.36 0.88 -14.34
N LEU A 152 -5.89 2.04 -13.85
CA LEU A 152 -6.21 2.53 -12.52
C LEU A 152 -7.70 2.88 -12.40
N ALA A 153 -8.27 3.53 -13.41
CA ALA A 153 -9.71 3.83 -13.48
C ALA A 153 -10.54 2.55 -13.51
N ALA A 154 -10.17 1.57 -14.34
CA ALA A 154 -10.86 0.29 -14.41
C ALA A 154 -10.84 -0.47 -13.07
N LEU A 155 -9.72 -0.42 -12.32
CA LEU A 155 -9.65 -0.98 -10.97
C LEU A 155 -10.56 -0.24 -9.98
N TYR A 156 -10.57 1.10 -10.05
CA TYR A 156 -11.39 1.95 -9.19
C TYR A 156 -12.89 1.69 -9.42
N ASP A 157 -13.29 1.62 -10.68
CA ASP A 157 -14.67 1.36 -11.10
C ASP A 157 -15.11 -0.07 -10.75
N ALA A 158 -14.24 -1.07 -10.92
CA ALA A 158 -14.53 -2.46 -10.54
C ALA A 158 -14.72 -2.66 -9.01
N LEU A 159 -14.27 -1.67 -8.22
CA LEU A 159 -14.47 -1.59 -6.78
C LEU A 159 -15.59 -0.61 -6.40
N ASP A 160 -16.47 -0.27 -7.34
CA ASP A 160 -17.63 0.60 -7.16
C ASP A 160 -17.28 1.99 -6.60
N ALA A 161 -16.09 2.51 -6.93
CA ALA A 161 -15.61 3.79 -6.39
C ALA A 161 -15.68 3.86 -4.85
N HIS A 162 -15.27 2.78 -4.18
CA HIS A 162 -15.37 2.65 -2.72
C HIS A 162 -14.81 3.88 -1.99
N GLU A 163 -15.52 4.36 -0.97
CA GLU A 163 -15.20 5.59 -0.21
C GLU A 163 -13.85 5.61 0.54
N ARG A 164 -13.16 4.47 0.58
CA ARG A 164 -11.84 4.28 1.22
C ARG A 164 -10.78 3.86 0.22
N LEU A 165 -11.13 3.79 -1.06
CA LEU A 165 -10.19 3.51 -2.12
C LEU A 165 -9.68 4.83 -2.69
N GLY A 166 -8.37 4.92 -2.87
CA GLY A 166 -7.73 6.05 -3.53
C GLY A 166 -6.58 5.58 -4.42
N ILE A 167 -5.89 6.56 -5.01
CA ILE A 167 -4.74 6.33 -5.89
C ILE A 167 -3.53 7.04 -5.29
N CYS A 168 -2.39 6.37 -5.23
CA CYS A 168 -1.09 6.97 -4.98
C CYS A 168 -0.37 7.16 -6.32
N LEU A 169 0.03 8.40 -6.63
CA LEU A 169 0.73 8.70 -7.88
C LEU A 169 2.23 8.87 -7.61
N ASP A 170 3.01 7.85 -7.97
CA ASP A 170 4.46 7.96 -8.07
C ASP A 170 4.83 8.63 -9.39
N SER A 171 5.40 9.83 -9.27
CA SER A 171 5.82 10.66 -10.40
C SER A 171 6.91 10.03 -11.27
N CYS A 172 7.82 9.24 -10.70
CA CYS A 172 8.86 8.52 -11.43
C CYS A 172 8.23 7.40 -12.26
N HIS A 173 7.28 6.66 -11.68
CA HIS A 173 6.52 5.64 -12.40
C HIS A 173 5.68 6.25 -13.53
N LEU A 174 5.00 7.38 -13.30
CA LEU A 174 4.25 8.08 -14.34
C LEU A 174 5.18 8.50 -15.50
N TYR A 175 6.33 9.08 -15.20
CA TYR A 175 7.28 9.48 -16.23
C TYR A 175 7.81 8.26 -17.02
N ALA A 176 8.12 7.17 -16.33
CA ALA A 176 8.65 5.95 -16.92
C ALA A 176 7.62 5.20 -17.77
N SER A 177 6.34 5.23 -17.40
CA SER A 177 5.25 4.59 -18.17
C SER A 177 4.88 5.39 -19.44
N GLY A 178 5.43 6.58 -19.61
CA GLY A 178 5.18 7.45 -20.77
C GLY A 178 4.04 8.45 -20.57
N CYS A 179 3.43 8.51 -19.39
CA CYS A 179 2.47 9.57 -19.06
C CYS A 179 3.15 10.95 -19.16
N GLY A 180 2.60 11.83 -20.00
CA GLY A 180 3.14 13.17 -20.26
C GLY A 180 4.12 13.27 -21.42
N ARG A 181 4.43 12.17 -22.13
CA ARG A 181 5.11 12.25 -23.43
C ARG A 181 4.07 12.47 -24.52
N CYS A 182 4.04 13.66 -25.11
CA CYS A 182 3.34 13.88 -26.36
C CYS A 182 4.11 13.15 -27.47
N THR A 183 3.56 12.05 -27.98
CA THR A 183 4.03 11.36 -29.18
C THR A 183 3.10 11.61 -30.34
#